data_AF-A0AAW7ESD1-F1
#
_entry.id   AF-A0AAW7ESD1-F1
#
_cell.length_a   1.000
_cell.length_b   1.000
_cell.length_c   1.000
_cell.angle_alpha   90.00
_cell.angle_beta   90.00
_cell.angle_gamma   90.00
#
_symmetry.space_group_name_H-M   'P 1'
#
loop_
_entity.id
_entity.type
_entity.pdbx_description
1 polymer ?
#
loop_
_entity_poly.entity_id
_entity_poly.type
_entity_poly.pdbx_seq_one_letter_code
_entity_poly.pdbx_strand_id
1 'polypeptide(L)'
;MAHELQLIKQSSGILIPATPETSDILQSKIKLGAVLVAEFRQVRNPAFHRRFFALLNLGFEYWEPTGGAISSNERKLVTGYAKFLASFAGSEAALLDAAEQYLDRIADKRAGSISTCKSYDAYRAWVIVESGHYDAIQLPDGTLRKHPRSIAFANMEETEFQQLYKAALDVLWRWVLSRAFKDQREAENAASQLMSFAG
;
A
#
# COMPACT_ATOMS: atom_id res chain seq x y z
N MET A 1 13.10 -12.79 17.07
CA MET A 1 12.49 -11.78 16.17
C MET A 1 13.48 -11.47 15.07
N ALA A 2 13.19 -11.85 13.83
CA ALA A 2 14.03 -11.50 12.69
C ALA A 2 13.85 -10.01 12.37
N HIS A 3 14.94 -9.26 12.29
CA HIS A 3 14.93 -7.87 11.85
C HIS A 3 15.77 -7.81 10.57
N GLU A 4 15.21 -7.26 9.50
CA GLU A 4 15.93 -7.05 8.24
C GLU A 4 16.80 -5.79 8.40
N LEU A 5 18.12 -5.96 8.38
CA LEU A 5 19.08 -4.87 8.53
C LEU A 5 19.63 -4.49 7.15
N GLN A 6 19.52 -3.23 6.77
CA GLN A 6 20.12 -2.73 5.53
C GLN A 6 21.50 -2.17 5.82
N LEU A 7 22.55 -2.80 5.28
CA LEU A 7 23.96 -2.44 5.55
C LEU A 7 24.69 -2.11 4.23
N ILE A 8 25.55 -1.09 4.26
CA ILE A 8 26.43 -0.71 3.14
C ILE A 8 27.86 -1.14 3.48
N LYS A 9 28.52 -1.81 2.52
CA LYS A 9 29.93 -2.19 2.62
C LYS A 9 30.83 -1.01 2.24
N GLN A 10 31.62 -0.50 3.18
CA GLN A 10 32.71 0.45 2.89
C GLN A 10 34.00 -0.28 2.50
N SER A 11 34.96 0.47 1.94
CA SER A 11 36.22 0.01 1.34
C SER A 11 37.15 -0.78 2.29
N SER A 12 36.84 -0.83 3.58
CA SER A 12 37.58 -1.54 4.62
C SER A 12 36.90 -2.82 5.14
N GLY A 13 35.80 -3.27 4.52
CA GLY A 13 35.03 -4.42 5.01
C GLY A 13 34.16 -4.10 6.22
N ILE A 14 34.08 -2.82 6.61
CA ILE A 14 33.17 -2.31 7.62
C ILE A 14 31.77 -2.20 7.01
N LEU A 15 30.78 -2.71 7.73
CA LEU A 15 29.36 -2.58 7.40
C LEU A 15 28.77 -1.41 8.20
N ILE A 16 28.23 -0.42 7.50
CA ILE A 16 27.53 0.72 8.10
C ILE A 16 26.01 0.61 7.84
N PRO A 17 25.15 1.07 8.76
CA PRO A 17 23.71 1.11 8.54
C PRO A 17 23.36 2.00 7.34
N ALA A 18 22.49 1.50 6.46
CA ALA A 18 22.03 2.22 5.26
C ALA A 18 20.85 3.15 5.54
N THR A 19 20.13 2.94 6.64
CA THR A 19 18.96 3.73 7.05
C THR A 19 19.07 4.12 8.54
N PRO A 20 18.48 5.26 8.95
CA PRO A 20 18.45 5.69 10.36
C PRO A 20 17.82 4.64 11.27
N GLU A 21 16.75 3.98 10.81
CA GLU A 21 16.07 2.90 11.52
C GLU A 21 17.01 1.71 11.81
N THR A 22 17.89 1.36 10.87
CA THR A 22 18.88 0.29 11.06
C THR A 22 19.92 0.68 12.11
N SER A 23 20.32 1.96 12.16
CA SER A 23 21.23 2.48 13.18
C SER A 23 20.63 2.40 14.57
N ASP A 24 19.37 2.80 14.73
CA ASP A 24 18.67 2.76 16.02
C ASP A 24 18.52 1.33 16.52
N ILE A 25 18.22 0.37 15.63
CA ILE A 25 18.14 -1.06 16.00
C ILE A 25 19.50 -1.60 16.44
N LEU A 26 20.58 -1.26 15.72
CA LEU A 26 21.94 -1.66 16.07
C LEU A 26 22.40 -1.08 17.41
N GLN A 27 22.06 0.17 17.72
CA GLN A 27 22.46 0.83 18.97
C GLN A 27 21.60 0.44 20.17
N SER A 28 20.29 0.30 19.98
CA SER A 28 19.35 0.10 21.09
C SER A 28 19.11 -1.37 21.44
N LYS A 29 19.11 -2.28 20.46
CA LYS A 29 18.73 -3.69 20.68
C LYS A 29 19.91 -4.66 20.69
N ILE A 30 21.07 -4.27 20.17
CA ILE A 30 22.20 -5.19 19.97
C ILE A 30 23.38 -4.73 20.83
N LYS A 31 23.77 -5.55 21.80
CA LYS A 31 24.89 -5.25 22.71
C LYS A 31 26.23 -5.46 22.00
N LEU A 32 27.23 -4.65 22.37
CA LEU A 32 28.62 -4.82 21.94
C LEU A 32 29.10 -6.24 22.29
N GLY A 33 29.61 -6.97 21.29
CA GLY A 33 30.08 -8.36 21.42
C GLY A 33 29.06 -9.45 21.07
N ALA A 34 27.83 -9.10 20.68
CA ALA A 34 26.84 -10.08 20.23
C ALA A 34 27.19 -10.63 18.83
N VAL A 35 27.13 -11.97 18.67
CA VAL A 35 27.27 -12.63 17.37
C VAL A 35 25.94 -12.54 16.63
N LEU A 36 25.94 -11.81 15.51
CA LEU A 36 24.78 -11.72 14.62
C LEU A 36 24.94 -12.73 13.49
N VAL A 37 23.94 -13.59 13.33
CA VAL A 37 23.80 -14.41 12.12
C VAL A 37 22.95 -13.61 11.14
N ALA A 38 23.55 -13.20 10.03
CA ALA A 38 22.88 -12.44 8.98
C ALA A 38 22.91 -13.22 7.66
N GLU A 39 21.77 -13.28 6.98
CA GLU A 39 21.73 -13.68 5.57
C GLU A 39 22.07 -12.44 4.72
N PHE A 40 23.26 -12.45 4.12
CA PHE A 40 23.65 -11.40 3.19
C PHE A 40 23.05 -11.67 1.81
N ARG A 41 22.19 -10.77 1.35
CA ARG A 41 21.65 -10.79 -0.02
C ARG A 41 22.09 -9.53 -0.74
N GLN A 42 22.88 -9.68 -1.80
CA GLN A 42 23.39 -8.56 -2.58
C GLN A 42 22.25 -8.02 -3.46
N VAL A 43 21.77 -6.83 -3.12
CA VAL A 43 20.73 -6.13 -3.89
C VAL A 43 21.35 -5.60 -5.17
N ARG A 44 20.85 -6.05 -6.32
CA ARG A 44 21.38 -5.66 -7.64
C ARG A 44 21.15 -4.18 -7.96
N ASN A 45 20.06 -3.58 -7.44
CA ASN A 45 19.71 -2.18 -7.71
C ASN A 45 18.97 -1.51 -6.52
N PRO A 46 19.68 -1.09 -5.45
CA PRO A 46 19.06 -0.48 -4.27
C PRO A 46 18.45 0.90 -4.55
N ALA A 47 18.94 1.63 -5.55
CA ALA A 47 18.43 2.95 -5.91
C ALA A 47 16.98 2.89 -6.42
N PHE A 48 16.62 1.86 -7.17
CA PHE A 48 15.30 1.75 -7.77
C PHE A 48 14.20 1.44 -6.73
N HIS A 49 14.48 0.58 -5.76
CA HIS A 49 13.55 0.35 -4.63
C HIS A 49 13.39 1.60 -3.75
N ARG A 50 14.47 2.35 -3.52
CA ARG A 50 14.38 3.62 -2.79
C ARG A 50 13.41 4.58 -3.48
N ARG A 51 13.47 4.70 -4.81
CA ARG A 51 12.51 5.49 -5.60
C ARG A 51 11.07 5.00 -5.42
N PHE A 52 10.86 3.68 -5.40
CA PHE A 52 9.53 3.11 -5.16
C PHE A 52 8.97 3.46 -3.78
N PHE A 53 9.75 3.33 -2.71
CA PHE A 53 9.30 3.68 -1.36
C PHE A 53 9.07 5.19 -1.20
N ALA A 54 9.88 6.03 -1.85
CA ALA A 54 9.65 7.48 -1.87
C ALA A 54 8.33 7.84 -2.56
N LEU A 55 8.01 7.16 -3.67
CA LEU A 55 6.76 7.33 -4.37
C LEU A 55 5.56 6.91 -3.50
N LEU A 56 5.67 5.78 -2.78
CA LEU A 56 4.66 5.35 -1.82
C LEU A 56 4.50 6.37 -0.68
N ASN A 57 5.59 6.95 -0.18
CA ASN A 57 5.53 7.96 0.87
C ASN A 57 4.84 9.24 0.38
N LEU A 58 5.17 9.70 -0.81
CA LEU A 58 4.50 10.84 -1.45
C LEU A 58 3.00 10.55 -1.61
N GLY A 59 2.66 9.40 -2.19
CA GLY A 59 1.26 8.99 -2.33
C GLY A 59 0.55 8.87 -0.98
N PHE A 60 1.25 8.39 0.04
CA PHE A 60 0.70 8.31 1.39
C PHE A 60 0.44 9.72 1.91
N GLU A 61 1.38 10.66 1.85
CA GLU A 61 1.22 12.05 2.33
C GLU A 61 0.00 12.73 1.73
N TYR A 62 -0.14 12.69 0.40
CA TYR A 62 -1.26 13.31 -0.34
C TYR A 62 -2.59 12.56 -0.23
N TRP A 63 -2.58 11.32 0.27
CA TRP A 63 -3.80 10.57 0.48
C TRP A 63 -4.49 10.99 1.78
N GLU A 64 -5.76 11.39 1.66
CA GLU A 64 -6.64 11.61 2.79
C GLU A 64 -7.70 10.50 2.86
N PRO A 65 -7.91 9.87 4.03
CA PRO A 65 -8.93 8.86 4.18
C PRO A 65 -10.31 9.50 3.96
N THR A 66 -10.91 9.22 2.82
CA THR A 66 -12.29 9.61 2.54
C THR A 66 -13.18 8.71 3.39
N GLY A 67 -13.55 9.21 4.58
CA GLY A 67 -14.30 8.46 5.58
C GLY A 67 -15.58 7.87 5.03
N GLY A 68 -15.54 6.57 4.71
CA GLY A 68 -16.68 5.81 4.26
C GLY A 68 -16.67 4.46 4.96
N ALA A 69 -17.65 4.21 5.82
CA ALA A 69 -17.78 2.93 6.52
C ALA A 69 -18.28 1.78 5.62
N ILE A 70 -18.40 2.07 4.31
CA ILE A 70 -18.96 1.21 3.27
C ILE A 70 -18.03 1.26 2.07
N SER A 71 -17.64 0.07 1.62
CA SER A 71 -16.82 -0.10 0.42
C SER A 71 -17.62 0.14 -0.86
N SER A 72 -16.93 0.55 -1.93
CA SER A 72 -17.53 0.69 -3.27
C SER A 72 -18.14 -0.62 -3.79
N ASN A 73 -17.63 -1.79 -3.36
CA ASN A 73 -18.16 -3.10 -3.75
C ASN A 73 -19.48 -3.41 -3.05
N GLU A 74 -19.59 -3.13 -1.74
CA GLU A 74 -20.85 -3.23 -0.99
C GLU A 74 -21.92 -2.35 -1.61
N ARG A 75 -21.57 -1.09 -1.95
CA ARG A 75 -22.49 -0.17 -2.63
C ARG A 75 -22.96 -0.75 -3.97
N LYS A 76 -22.05 -1.23 -4.83
CA LYS A 76 -22.41 -1.85 -6.11
C LYS A 76 -23.31 -3.09 -5.96
N LEU A 77 -23.06 -3.92 -4.95
CA LEU A 77 -23.86 -5.11 -4.69
C LEU A 77 -25.30 -4.74 -4.29
N VAL A 78 -25.47 -3.77 -3.38
CA VAL A 78 -26.78 -3.31 -2.95
C VAL A 78 -27.53 -2.59 -4.08
N THR A 79 -26.85 -1.73 -4.85
CA THR A 79 -27.44 -1.10 -6.04
C THR A 79 -27.84 -2.14 -7.09
N GLY A 80 -27.00 -3.15 -7.33
CA GLY A 80 -27.32 -4.24 -8.27
C GLY A 80 -28.53 -5.06 -7.81
N TYR A 81 -28.64 -5.32 -6.51
CA TYR A 81 -29.79 -6.00 -5.93
C TYR A 81 -31.07 -5.16 -6.01
N ALA A 82 -30.99 -3.85 -5.75
CA ALA A 82 -32.14 -2.94 -5.89
C ALA A 82 -32.66 -2.89 -7.33
N LYS A 83 -31.76 -2.87 -8.32
CA LYS A 83 -32.10 -2.96 -9.76
C LYS A 83 -32.69 -4.32 -10.13
N PHE A 84 -32.17 -5.40 -9.55
CA PHE A 84 -32.77 -6.72 -9.72
C PHE A 84 -34.18 -6.76 -9.17
N LEU A 85 -34.44 -6.22 -7.98
CA LEU A 85 -35.80 -6.16 -7.43
C LEU A 85 -36.75 -5.31 -8.29
N ALA A 86 -36.25 -4.19 -8.83
CA ALA A 86 -37.02 -3.33 -9.72
C ALA A 86 -37.47 -4.04 -11.01
N SER A 87 -36.75 -5.08 -11.45
CA SER A 87 -37.14 -5.86 -12.65
C SER A 87 -38.30 -6.82 -12.40
N PHE A 88 -38.56 -7.22 -11.16
CA PHE A 88 -39.69 -8.09 -10.80
C PHE A 88 -40.94 -7.30 -10.42
N ALA A 89 -40.80 -6.20 -9.67
CA ALA A 89 -41.88 -5.26 -9.37
C ALA A 89 -41.35 -3.99 -8.69
N GLY A 90 -41.90 -2.83 -9.05
CA GLY A 90 -41.73 -1.57 -8.31
C GLY A 90 -41.12 -0.43 -9.11
N SER A 91 -41.04 0.74 -8.49
CA SER A 91 -40.34 1.91 -9.05
C SER A 91 -38.85 1.77 -8.77
N GLU A 92 -38.03 1.70 -9.83
CA GLU A 92 -36.57 1.65 -9.73
C GLU A 92 -36.02 2.80 -8.89
N ALA A 93 -36.56 4.01 -9.09
CA ALA A 93 -36.13 5.20 -8.35
C ALA A 93 -36.37 5.06 -6.84
N ALA A 94 -37.52 4.54 -6.42
CA ALA A 94 -37.83 4.36 -5.00
C ALA A 94 -36.96 3.28 -4.33
N LEU A 95 -36.62 2.21 -5.08
CA LEU A 95 -35.75 1.14 -4.58
C LEU A 95 -34.29 1.57 -4.48
N LEU A 96 -33.81 2.39 -5.43
CA LEU A 96 -32.48 2.98 -5.39
C LEU A 96 -32.35 3.98 -4.23
N ASP A 97 -33.35 4.84 -4.02
CA ASP A 97 -33.39 5.77 -2.90
C ASP A 97 -33.41 5.03 -1.55
N ALA A 98 -34.23 4.00 -1.42
CA ALA A 98 -34.25 3.14 -0.22
C ALA A 98 -32.91 2.42 0.02
N ALA A 99 -32.23 2.00 -1.06
CA ALA A 99 -30.91 1.39 -0.98
C ALA A 99 -29.85 2.38 -0.49
N GLU A 100 -29.86 3.63 -0.95
CA GLU A 100 -28.96 4.68 -0.46
C GLU A 100 -29.22 4.97 1.02
N GLN A 101 -30.48 5.17 1.43
CA GLN A 101 -30.83 5.39 2.84
C GLN A 101 -30.41 4.22 3.75
N TYR A 102 -30.49 2.98 3.26
CA TYR A 102 -30.02 1.80 4.00
C TYR A 102 -28.50 1.81 4.16
N LEU A 103 -27.77 2.14 3.10
CA LEU A 103 -26.31 2.26 3.15
C LEU A 103 -25.91 3.38 4.12
N ASP A 104 -26.52 4.56 4.07
CA ASP A 104 -26.20 5.65 4.99
C ASP A 104 -26.45 5.25 6.45
N ARG A 105 -27.55 4.55 6.72
CA ARG A 105 -27.84 4.04 8.08
C ARG A 105 -26.81 3.02 8.57
N ILE A 106 -26.27 2.17 7.69
CA ILE A 106 -25.17 1.27 8.04
C ILE A 106 -23.88 2.06 8.26
N ALA A 107 -23.64 3.05 7.40
CA ALA A 107 -22.45 3.89 7.48
C ALA A 107 -22.38 4.61 8.83
N ASP A 108 -23.48 5.23 9.28
CA ASP A 108 -23.57 5.90 10.57
C ASP A 108 -23.33 4.96 11.75
N LYS A 109 -23.94 3.76 11.73
CA LYS A 109 -23.74 2.74 12.76
C LYS A 109 -22.29 2.28 12.86
N ARG A 110 -21.59 2.15 11.72
CA ARG A 110 -20.18 1.73 11.67
C ARG A 110 -19.22 2.89 11.98
N ALA A 111 -19.54 4.11 11.54
CA ALA A 111 -18.73 5.30 11.76
C ALA A 111 -18.54 5.61 13.24
N GLY A 112 -19.55 5.36 14.08
CA GLY A 112 -19.46 5.51 15.53
C GLY A 112 -18.42 4.60 16.22
N SER A 113 -17.88 3.59 15.53
CA SER A 113 -16.97 2.58 16.09
C SER A 113 -15.58 2.54 15.42
N ILE A 114 -15.30 3.41 14.45
CA ILE A 114 -14.06 3.36 13.64
C ILE A 114 -13.24 4.64 13.86
N SER A 115 -12.04 4.50 14.42
CA SER A 115 -11.02 5.55 14.35
C SER A 115 -10.37 5.49 12.97
N THR A 116 -10.49 6.56 12.18
CA THR A 116 -9.84 6.68 10.87
C THR A 116 -8.34 6.88 11.06
N CYS A 117 -7.58 5.79 11.19
CA CYS A 117 -6.14 5.83 11.31
C CYS A 117 -5.48 5.65 9.93
N LYS A 118 -4.59 6.56 9.57
CA LYS A 118 -3.76 6.48 8.36
C LYS A 118 -2.62 5.49 8.62
N SER A 119 -2.74 4.24 8.19
CA SER A 119 -1.70 3.22 8.34
C SER A 119 -0.89 3.07 7.06
N TYR A 120 0.42 3.30 7.14
CA TYR A 120 1.33 3.14 6.00
C TYR A 120 1.35 1.70 5.48
N ASP A 121 1.40 0.71 6.37
CA ASP A 121 1.44 -0.71 5.98
C ASP A 121 0.16 -1.15 5.26
N ALA A 122 -1.00 -0.72 5.76
CA ALA A 122 -2.29 -1.00 5.12
C ALA A 122 -2.39 -0.32 3.74
N TYR A 123 -1.95 0.93 3.64
CA TYR A 123 -1.89 1.67 2.39
C TYR A 123 -0.96 1.01 1.37
N ARG A 124 0.26 0.65 1.78
CA ARG A 124 1.23 -0.04 0.92
C ARG A 124 0.68 -1.39 0.44
N ALA A 125 0.09 -2.18 1.35
CA ALA A 125 -0.55 -3.44 0.99
C ALA A 125 -1.65 -3.25 -0.05
N TRP A 126 -2.48 -2.22 0.10
CA TRP A 126 -3.52 -1.87 -0.86
C TRP A 126 -2.93 -1.49 -2.24
N VAL A 127 -1.90 -0.65 -2.30
CA VAL A 127 -1.26 -0.27 -3.58
C VAL A 127 -0.70 -1.50 -4.31
N ILE A 128 -0.08 -2.43 -3.58
CA ILE A 128 0.48 -3.67 -4.16
C ILE A 128 -0.63 -4.59 -4.71
N VAL A 129 -1.77 -4.67 -4.02
CA VAL A 129 -2.91 -5.47 -4.50
C VAL A 129 -3.53 -4.83 -5.75
N GLU A 130 -3.72 -3.51 -5.74
CA GLU A 130 -4.30 -2.77 -6.86
C GLU A 130 -3.36 -2.71 -8.07
N SER A 131 -2.04 -2.79 -7.87
CA SER A 131 -1.07 -2.94 -8.96
C SER A 131 -1.05 -4.35 -9.57
N GLY A 132 -1.88 -5.28 -9.06
CA GLY A 132 -2.02 -6.63 -9.58
C GLY A 132 -1.06 -7.66 -8.99
N HIS A 133 -0.22 -7.27 -8.02
CA HIS A 133 0.76 -8.16 -7.40
C HIS A 133 0.21 -8.80 -6.12
N TYR A 134 -0.79 -9.67 -6.27
CA TYR A 134 -1.43 -10.37 -5.15
C TYR A 134 -1.66 -11.85 -5.43
N ASP A 135 -1.80 -12.61 -4.35
CA ASP A 135 -2.31 -13.98 -4.37
C ASP A 135 -3.75 -13.99 -3.85
N ALA A 136 -4.64 -14.68 -4.58
CA ALA A 136 -6.00 -14.92 -4.12
C ALA A 136 -6.00 -16.17 -3.22
N ILE A 137 -6.17 -15.96 -1.92
CA ILE A 137 -6.25 -17.03 -0.93
C ILE A 137 -7.73 -17.30 -0.66
N GLN A 138 -8.16 -18.55 -0.86
CA GLN A 138 -9.49 -18.98 -0.46
C GLN A 138 -9.49 -19.36 1.02
N LEU A 139 -10.34 -18.71 1.80
CA LEU A 139 -10.54 -19.03 3.21
C LEU A 139 -11.51 -20.22 3.36
N PRO A 140 -11.52 -20.89 4.53
CA PRO A 140 -12.40 -22.04 4.77
C PRO A 140 -13.91 -21.75 4.64
N ASP A 141 -14.32 -20.50 4.78
CA ASP A 141 -15.69 -20.03 4.58
C ASP A 141 -16.05 -19.81 3.09
N GLY A 142 -15.10 -20.05 2.17
CA GLY A 142 -15.25 -19.81 0.73
C GLY A 142 -14.92 -18.38 0.31
N THR A 143 -14.60 -17.48 1.24
CA THR A 143 -14.26 -16.09 0.93
C THR A 143 -12.90 -15.99 0.24
N LEU A 144 -12.83 -15.29 -0.89
CA LEU A 144 -11.56 -14.99 -1.57
C LEU A 144 -10.93 -13.72 -0.98
N ARG A 145 -9.75 -13.86 -0.38
CA ARG A 145 -8.97 -12.74 0.14
C ARG A 145 -7.74 -12.50 -0.72
N LYS A 146 -7.57 -11.26 -1.18
CA LYS A 146 -6.35 -10.84 -1.88
C LYS A 146 -5.26 -10.56 -0.85
N HIS A 147 -4.15 -11.27 -0.95
CA HIS A 147 -2.97 -11.06 -0.12
C HIS A 147 -1.85 -10.46 -0.98
N PRO A 148 -1.26 -9.31 -0.62
CA PRO A 148 -0.16 -8.73 -1.38
C PRO A 148 1.03 -9.69 -1.42
N ARG A 149 1.65 -9.85 -2.59
CA ARG A 149 2.90 -10.61 -2.70
C ARG A 149 4.04 -9.87 -2.02
N SER A 150 4.99 -10.62 -1.48
CA SER A 150 6.20 -10.02 -0.93
C SER A 150 7.05 -9.45 -2.05
N ILE A 151 7.36 -8.16 -1.96
CA ILE A 151 8.25 -7.44 -2.87
C ILE A 151 9.68 -7.38 -2.35
N ALA A 152 10.05 -8.33 -1.47
CA ALA A 152 11.37 -8.40 -0.87
C ALA A 152 12.44 -8.69 -1.95
N PHE A 153 13.60 -8.03 -1.80
CA PHE A 153 14.71 -7.98 -2.76
C PHE A 153 15.24 -9.33 -3.27
N ALA A 154 14.96 -10.41 -2.53
CA ALA A 154 15.48 -11.74 -2.83
C ALA A 154 14.58 -12.57 -3.74
N ASN A 155 13.30 -12.21 -3.81
CA ASN A 155 12.27 -13.05 -4.42
C ASN A 155 11.76 -12.50 -5.75
N MET A 156 12.25 -11.34 -6.21
CA MET A 156 11.71 -10.62 -7.36
C MET A 156 12.81 -10.25 -8.36
N GLU A 157 12.58 -10.53 -9.64
CA GLU A 157 13.48 -10.10 -10.72
C GLU A 157 13.31 -8.60 -11.03
N GLU A 158 14.36 -7.97 -11.57
CA GLU A 158 14.38 -6.52 -11.83
C GLU A 158 13.30 -6.10 -12.84
N THR A 159 13.03 -6.93 -13.84
CA THR A 159 11.98 -6.73 -14.84
C THR A 159 10.59 -6.74 -14.22
N GLU A 160 10.34 -7.71 -13.34
CA GLU A 160 9.09 -7.84 -12.59
C GLU A 160 8.88 -6.63 -11.68
N PHE A 161 9.94 -6.20 -10.99
CA PHE A 161 9.87 -5.04 -10.11
C PHE A 161 9.66 -3.73 -10.90
N GLN A 162 10.23 -3.60 -12.10
CA GLN A 162 9.97 -2.45 -12.97
C GLN A 162 8.50 -2.39 -13.43
N GLN A 163 7.89 -3.55 -13.70
CA GLN A 163 6.46 -3.64 -14.02
C GLN A 163 5.61 -3.24 -12.82
N LEU A 164 5.92 -3.76 -11.63
CA LEU A 164 5.28 -3.37 -10.39
C LEU A 164 5.37 -1.86 -10.15
N TYR A 165 6.55 -1.27 -10.34
CA TYR A 165 6.77 0.16 -10.15
C TYR A 165 5.84 0.99 -11.05
N LYS A 166 5.77 0.66 -12.33
CA LYS A 166 4.87 1.36 -13.28
C LYS A 166 3.40 1.19 -12.89
N ALA A 167 2.98 -0.03 -12.60
CA ALA A 167 1.60 -0.33 -12.21
C ALA A 167 1.21 0.39 -10.91
N ALA A 168 2.11 0.43 -9.92
CA ALA A 168 1.90 1.17 -8.67
C ALA A 168 1.83 2.68 -8.93
N LEU A 169 2.70 3.24 -9.76
CA LEU A 169 2.66 4.65 -10.13
C LEU A 169 1.33 4.99 -10.83
N ASP A 170 0.81 4.13 -11.70
CA ASP A 170 -0.49 4.33 -12.36
C ASP A 170 -1.66 4.30 -11.35
N VAL A 171 -1.62 3.38 -10.38
CA VAL A 171 -2.59 3.34 -9.28
C VAL A 171 -2.51 4.63 -8.47
N LEU A 172 -1.31 5.02 -8.02
CA LEU A 172 -1.11 6.24 -7.25
C LEU A 172 -1.55 7.50 -8.01
N TRP A 173 -1.26 7.55 -9.31
CA TRP A 173 -1.72 8.62 -10.19
C TRP A 173 -3.24 8.69 -10.23
N ARG A 174 -3.90 7.58 -10.56
CA ARG A 174 -5.35 7.51 -10.70
C ARG A 174 -6.09 7.86 -9.40
N TRP A 175 -5.57 7.44 -8.25
CA TRP A 175 -6.30 7.49 -6.99
C TRP A 175 -5.91 8.68 -6.10
N VAL A 176 -4.68 9.20 -6.20
CA VAL A 176 -4.15 10.20 -5.27
C VAL A 176 -3.51 11.38 -5.99
N LEU A 177 -2.49 11.12 -6.81
CA LEU A 177 -1.56 12.15 -7.29
C LEU A 177 -2.12 13.01 -8.44
N SER A 178 -3.08 12.50 -9.22
CA SER A 178 -3.70 13.27 -10.32
C SER A 178 -4.45 14.54 -9.89
N ARG A 179 -4.80 14.66 -8.60
CA ARG A 179 -5.42 15.86 -8.04
C ARG A 179 -4.41 16.92 -7.63
N ALA A 180 -3.17 16.51 -7.35
CA ALA A 180 -2.13 17.35 -6.77
C ALA A 180 -1.05 17.77 -7.79
N PHE A 181 -0.81 16.96 -8.82
CA PHE A 181 0.25 17.16 -9.82
C PHE A 181 -0.34 17.27 -11.23
N LYS A 182 0.38 17.97 -12.13
CA LYS A 182 -0.07 18.16 -13.51
C LYS A 182 0.18 16.94 -14.37
N ASP A 183 1.35 16.31 -14.18
CA ASP A 183 1.77 15.13 -14.93
C ASP A 183 2.46 14.09 -14.03
N GLN A 184 2.41 12.83 -14.46
CA GLN A 184 3.06 11.70 -13.78
C GLN A 184 4.57 11.91 -13.58
N ARG A 185 5.24 12.58 -14.54
CA ARG A 185 6.66 12.94 -14.46
C ARG A 185 6.96 13.94 -13.33
N GLU A 186 6.05 14.88 -13.07
CA GLU A 186 6.21 15.86 -11.99
C GLU A 186 6.14 15.16 -10.63
N ALA A 187 5.21 14.21 -10.47
CA ALA A 187 5.09 13.40 -9.27
C ALA A 187 6.33 12.52 -9.04
N GLU A 188 6.89 11.91 -10.09
CA GLU A 188 8.14 11.14 -9.98
C GLU A 188 9.35 12.01 -9.60
N ASN A 189 9.40 13.24 -10.11
CA ASN A 189 10.44 14.20 -9.74
C ASN A 189 10.30 14.63 -8.28
N ALA A 190 9.08 14.90 -7.82
CA ALA A 190 8.80 15.22 -6.42
C ALA A 190 9.19 14.07 -5.48
N ALA A 191 8.84 12.82 -5.83
CA ALA A 191 9.29 11.64 -5.09
C ALA A 191 10.82 11.50 -5.09
N SER A 192 11.49 11.84 -6.19
CA SER A 192 12.95 11.81 -6.28
C SER A 192 13.62 12.93 -5.46
N GLN A 193 12.97 14.08 -5.29
CA GLN A 193 13.45 15.16 -4.43
C GLN A 193 13.29 14.82 -2.94
N LEU A 194 12.19 14.16 -2.53
CA LEU A 194 12.03 13.66 -1.16
C LEU A 194 13.19 12.73 -0.76
N MET A 195 13.74 11.96 -1.71
CA MET A 195 14.93 11.13 -1.50
C MET A 195 16.21 11.92 -1.26
N SER A 196 16.38 13.10 -1.86
CA SER A 196 17.60 13.91 -1.68
C SER A 196 17.68 14.62 -0.34
N PHE A 197 16.53 14.87 0.32
CA PHE A 197 16.47 15.51 1.63
C PHE A 197 16.52 14.52 2.81
N ALA A 198 16.27 13.23 2.56
CA ALA A 198 16.32 12.17 3.58
C ALA A 198 17.68 11.44 3.64
N GLY A 199 18.71 11.96 2.94
CA GLY A 199 20.06 11.38 2.82
C GLY A 199 21.08 12.04 3.74
#